data_AF-A0A0M3JXG5-F1
#
_entry.id   AF-A0A0M3JXG5-F1
#
_cell.length_a   1.000
_cell.length_b   1.000
_cell.length_c   1.000
_cell.angle_alpha   90.00
_cell.angle_beta   90.00
_cell.angle_gamma   90.00
#
_symmetry.space_group_name_H-M   'P 1'
#
loop_
_entity.id
_entity.type
_entity.pdbx_description
1 polymer ?
#
loop_
_entity_poly.entity_id
_entity_poly.type
_entity_poly.pdbx_seq_one_letter_code
_entity_poly.pdbx_strand_id
1 'polypeptide(L)'
;MRMNFKSGLILFLCIFVLVVESSANSILPYLGDKSAINGLKCDICIKFMQGVVYDIGILKSKALESIERNCSKWFSKKYERYEKCVRVLSEQIVILAQDMEDALNPNSVCVRAHFCKMNASNNRTKHTAQSLSSNNL
;
A
#
# COMPACT_ATOMS: atom_id res chain seq x y z
N MET A 1 22.00 18.37 -0.88
CA MET A 1 21.24 18.09 0.35
C MET A 1 20.57 16.73 0.19
N ARG A 2 21.15 15.66 0.76
CA ARG A 2 20.57 14.30 0.75
C ARG A 2 19.51 14.25 1.85
N MET A 3 18.25 14.46 1.52
CA MET A 3 17.15 14.12 2.43
C MET A 3 17.11 12.59 2.53
N ASN A 4 17.41 12.07 3.71
CA ASN A 4 17.34 10.65 4.01
C ASN A 4 15.88 10.19 3.94
N PHE A 5 15.46 9.66 2.78
CA PHE A 5 14.13 9.11 2.52
C PHE A 5 13.67 8.10 3.59
N LYS A 6 14.63 7.33 4.16
CA LYS A 6 14.39 6.44 5.30
C LYS A 6 13.85 7.16 6.53
N SER A 7 14.33 8.36 6.82
CA SER A 7 13.92 9.13 8.01
C SER A 7 12.49 9.65 7.88
N GLY A 8 12.05 10.00 6.66
CA GLY A 8 10.67 10.43 6.39
C GLY A 8 9.67 9.28 6.48
N LEU A 9 10.02 8.10 5.96
CA LEU A 9 9.18 6.91 6.05
C LEU A 9 9.03 6.43 7.50
N ILE A 10 10.12 6.44 8.27
CA ILE A 10 10.08 6.10 9.71
C ILE A 10 9.22 7.09 10.48
N LEU A 11 9.34 8.39 10.20
CA LEU A 11 8.51 9.41 10.86
C LEU A 11 7.03 9.23 10.51
N PHE A 12 6.71 8.94 9.25
CA PHE A 12 5.34 8.69 8.81
C PHE A 12 4.76 7.42 9.44
N LEU A 13 5.53 6.33 9.51
CA LEU A 13 5.15 5.10 10.19
C LEU A 13 4.97 5.31 11.70
N CYS A 14 5.83 6.09 12.35
CA CYS A 14 5.69 6.42 13.77
C CYS A 14 4.44 7.26 14.05
N ILE A 15 4.15 8.27 13.21
CA ILE A 15 2.90 9.04 13.32
C ILE A 15 1.69 8.14 13.11
N PHE A 16 1.75 7.21 12.14
CA PHE A 16 0.69 6.26 11.90
C PHE A 16 0.45 5.33 13.11
N VAL A 17 1.52 4.79 13.70
CA VAL A 17 1.44 3.96 14.91
C VAL A 17 0.84 4.77 16.07
N LEU A 18 1.31 5.99 16.31
CA LEU A 18 0.82 6.84 17.40
C LEU A 18 -0.66 7.24 17.22
N VAL A 19 -1.09 7.54 16.00
CA VAL A 19 -2.50 7.87 15.69
C VAL A 19 -3.39 6.64 15.88
N VAL A 20 -2.94 5.45 15.47
CA VAL A 20 -3.71 4.20 15.62
C VAL A 20 -3.79 3.78 17.09
N GLU A 21 -2.72 3.95 17.87
CA GLU A 21 -2.68 3.62 19.29
C GLU A 21 -3.58 4.54 20.12
N SER A 22 -3.61 5.84 19.80
CA SER A 22 -4.50 6.83 20.43
C SER A 22 -5.99 6.61 20.09
N SER A 23 -6.27 6.21 18.85
CA SER A 23 -7.65 5.95 18.38
C SER A 23 -8.26 4.68 18.97
N ALA A 24 -7.44 3.65 19.23
CA ALA A 24 -7.91 2.36 19.73
C ALA A 24 -8.42 2.43 21.19
N ASN A 25 -7.88 3.34 22.00
CA ASN A 25 -8.23 3.45 23.41
C ASN A 25 -9.52 4.24 23.67
N SER A 26 -10.00 5.03 22.69
CA SER A 26 -11.15 5.91 22.88
C SER A 26 -12.48 5.34 22.37
N ILE A 27 -12.47 4.27 21.55
CA ILE A 27 -13.67 3.77 20.84
C ILE A 27 -14.17 2.41 21.36
N LEU A 28 -13.38 1.69 22.18
CA LEU A 28 -13.67 0.29 22.52
C LEU A 28 -13.98 0.03 24.01
N PRO A 29 -15.12 0.52 24.55
CA PRO A 29 -15.67 -0.02 25.78
C PRO A 29 -16.61 -1.23 25.60
N TYR A 30 -16.76 -1.82 24.39
CA TYR A 30 -17.85 -2.78 24.14
C TYR A 30 -17.52 -4.14 23.49
N LEU A 31 -16.26 -4.50 23.26
CA LEU A 31 -15.92 -5.82 22.72
C LEU A 31 -15.13 -6.63 23.74
N GLY A 32 -15.85 -7.42 24.54
CA GLY A 32 -15.29 -8.39 25.48
C GLY A 32 -14.54 -9.57 24.84
N ASP A 33 -14.34 -9.56 23.52
CA ASP A 33 -13.58 -10.58 22.80
C ASP A 33 -12.36 -9.96 22.11
N LYS A 34 -11.17 -10.16 22.71
CA LYS A 34 -9.88 -9.74 22.17
C LYS A 34 -9.64 -10.30 20.76
N SER A 35 -10.28 -11.42 20.39
CA SER A 35 -10.18 -12.01 19.06
C SER A 35 -10.84 -11.12 17.99
N ALA A 36 -12.03 -10.60 18.26
CA ALA A 36 -12.77 -9.71 17.36
C ALA A 36 -12.02 -8.38 17.11
N ILE A 37 -11.42 -7.82 18.18
CA ILE A 37 -10.62 -6.58 18.09
C ILE A 37 -9.38 -6.77 17.21
N ASN A 38 -8.71 -7.92 17.33
CA ASN A 38 -7.54 -8.22 16.51
C ASN A 38 -7.91 -8.43 15.03
N GLY A 39 -9.06 -9.05 14.75
CA GLY A 39 -9.59 -9.16 13.39
C GLY A 39 -9.88 -7.81 12.75
N LEU A 40 -10.51 -6.91 13.50
CA LEU A 40 -10.82 -5.55 13.05
C LEU A 40 -9.56 -4.73 12.77
N LYS A 41 -8.55 -4.79 13.66
CA LYS A 41 -7.27 -4.09 13.47
C LYS A 41 -6.54 -4.56 12.20
N CYS A 42 -6.58 -5.87 11.92
CA CYS A 42 -6.01 -6.42 10.69
C CYS A 42 -6.74 -5.92 9.45
N ASP A 43 -8.07 -5.94 9.42
CA ASP A 43 -8.85 -5.45 8.26
C ASP A 43 -8.62 -3.95 7.98
N ILE A 44 -8.59 -3.13 9.03
CA ILE A 44 -8.29 -1.69 8.91
C ILE A 44 -6.90 -1.47 8.30
N CYS A 45 -5.89 -2.21 8.79
CA CYS A 45 -4.54 -2.10 8.26
C CYS A 45 -4.47 -2.48 6.78
N ILE A 46 -5.09 -3.60 6.40
CA ILE A 46 -5.08 -4.07 5.00
C ILE A 46 -5.73 -3.04 4.08
N LYS A 47 -6.91 -2.53 4.46
CA LYS A 47 -7.62 -1.51 3.67
C LYS A 47 -6.81 -0.22 3.54
N PHE A 48 -6.19 0.22 4.62
CA PHE A 48 -5.32 1.39 4.59
C PHE A 48 -4.14 1.18 3.61
N MET A 49 -3.44 0.05 3.71
CA MET A 49 -2.31 -0.26 2.84
C MET A 49 -2.72 -0.47 1.38
N GLN A 50 -3.91 -1.00 1.11
CA GLN A 50 -4.47 -1.04 -0.24
C GLN A 50 -4.65 0.37 -0.83
N GLY A 51 -5.11 1.33 -0.01
CA GLY A 51 -5.17 2.74 -0.38
C GLY A 51 -3.78 3.31 -0.72
N VAL A 52 -2.76 3.01 0.09
CA VAL A 52 -1.38 3.44 -0.19
C VAL A 52 -0.86 2.89 -1.52
N VAL A 53 -1.09 1.60 -1.81
CA VAL A 53 -0.70 0.99 -3.10
C VAL A 53 -1.43 1.63 -4.27
N TYR A 54 -2.72 1.93 -4.11
CA TYR A 54 -3.50 2.65 -5.12
C TYR A 54 -2.94 4.05 -5.40
N ASP A 55 -2.57 4.80 -4.34
CA ASP A 55 -1.97 6.13 -4.47
C ASP A 55 -0.62 6.09 -5.19
N ILE A 56 0.20 5.05 -4.98
CA ILE A 56 1.45 4.84 -5.73
C ILE A 56 1.17 4.69 -7.22
N GLY A 57 0.13 3.93 -7.59
CA GLY A 57 -0.31 3.80 -8.98
C GLY A 57 -0.68 5.15 -9.61
N ILE A 58 -1.42 6.00 -8.88
CA ILE A 58 -1.77 7.36 -9.33
C ILE A 58 -0.51 8.22 -9.47
N LEU A 59 0.38 8.20 -8.48
CA LEU A 59 1.62 8.97 -8.49
C LEU A 59 2.52 8.57 -9.66
N LYS A 60 2.62 7.26 -9.97
CA LYS A 60 3.32 6.75 -11.15
C LYS A 60 2.78 7.38 -12.44
N SER A 61 1.46 7.36 -12.64
CA SER A 61 0.82 7.95 -13.83
C SER A 61 1.14 9.44 -13.95
N LYS A 62 0.97 10.21 -12.86
CA LYS A 62 1.26 11.64 -12.84
C LYS A 62 2.73 11.95 -13.09
N ALA A 63 3.64 11.12 -12.58
CA ALA A 63 5.07 11.26 -12.79
C ALA A 63 5.45 11.04 -14.26
N LEU A 64 4.88 10.02 -14.92
CA LEU A 64 5.09 9.78 -16.36
C LEU A 64 4.60 10.95 -17.21
N GLU A 65 3.41 11.49 -16.93
CA GLU A 65 2.92 12.71 -17.60
C GLU A 65 3.82 13.93 -17.36
N SER A 66 4.36 14.07 -16.15
CA SER A 66 5.29 15.14 -15.81
C SER A 66 6.61 15.01 -16.56
N ILE A 67 7.14 13.79 -16.68
CA ILE A 67 8.34 13.48 -17.46
C ILE A 67 8.15 13.91 -18.91
N GLU A 68 7.05 13.50 -19.53
CA GLU A 68 6.72 13.82 -20.91
C GLU A 68 6.73 15.35 -21.15
N ARG A 69 6.02 16.10 -20.29
CA ARG A 69 5.98 17.56 -20.35
C ARG A 69 7.34 18.20 -20.15
N ASN A 70 8.12 17.73 -19.17
CA ASN A 70 9.43 18.31 -18.84
C ASN A 70 10.48 18.00 -19.92
N CYS A 71 10.53 16.77 -20.43
CA CYS A 71 11.41 16.38 -21.52
C CYS A 71 11.08 17.15 -22.80
N SER A 72 9.79 17.30 -23.12
CA SER A 72 9.34 18.14 -24.25
C SER A 72 9.80 19.59 -24.08
N LYS A 73 9.67 20.17 -22.88
CA LYS A 73 10.13 21.53 -22.58
C LYS A 73 11.65 21.69 -22.72
N TRP A 74 12.44 20.74 -22.21
CA TRP A 74 13.90 20.81 -22.21
C TRP A 74 14.54 20.48 -23.56
N PHE A 75 13.91 19.62 -24.36
CA PHE A 75 14.46 19.10 -25.61
C PHE A 75 13.57 19.35 -26.83
N SER A 76 12.75 20.40 -26.79
CA SER A 76 11.76 20.76 -27.84
C SER A 76 12.30 20.82 -29.27
N LYS A 77 13.60 21.05 -29.47
CA LYS A 77 14.27 21.10 -30.79
C LYS A 77 15.22 19.94 -31.07
N LYS A 78 15.33 18.97 -30.16
CA LYS A 78 16.29 17.87 -30.21
C LYS A 78 15.58 16.55 -29.96
N TYR A 79 14.91 16.04 -30.99
CA TYR A 79 14.06 14.85 -30.92
C TYR A 79 14.75 13.64 -30.26
N GLU A 80 15.97 13.32 -30.67
CA GLU A 80 16.74 12.20 -30.09
C GLU A 80 16.99 12.36 -28.58
N ARG A 81 17.24 13.59 -28.11
CA ARG A 81 17.43 13.85 -26.67
C ARG A 81 16.11 13.82 -25.91
N TYR A 82 15.03 14.27 -26.53
CA TYR A 82 13.68 14.15 -25.98
C TYR A 82 13.31 12.68 -25.78
N GLU A 83 13.46 11.85 -26.81
CA GLU A 83 13.11 10.42 -26.76
C GLU A 83 13.94 9.70 -25.69
N LYS A 84 15.25 9.95 -25.65
CA LYS A 84 16.14 9.40 -24.62
C LYS A 84 15.75 9.86 -23.21
N CYS A 85 15.35 11.13 -23.04
CA CYS A 85 14.89 11.67 -21.76
C CYS A 85 13.63 10.96 -21.27
N VAL A 86 12.60 10.88 -22.12
CA VAL A 86 11.33 10.23 -21.78
C VAL A 86 11.57 8.77 -21.44
N ARG A 87 12.31 8.03 -22.26
CA ARG A 87 12.58 6.62 -22.05
C ARG A 87 13.30 6.37 -20.72
N VAL A 88 14.44 7.02 -20.50
CA VAL A 88 15.26 6.78 -19.30
C VAL A 88 14.51 7.14 -18.02
N LEU A 89 13.84 8.29 -17.98
CA LEU A 89 13.12 8.71 -16.77
C LEU A 89 11.88 7.86 -16.52
N SER A 90 11.16 7.47 -17.57
CA SER A 90 9.97 6.61 -17.43
C SER A 90 10.34 5.22 -16.93
N GLU A 91 11.42 4.63 -17.45
CA GLU A 91 11.96 3.35 -16.96
C GLU A 91 12.26 3.42 -15.46
N GLN A 92 12.92 4.49 -14.99
CA GLN A 92 13.23 4.66 -13.56
C GLN A 92 11.97 4.81 -12.69
N ILE A 93 10.96 5.54 -13.15
CA ILE A 93 9.68 5.69 -12.43
C ILE A 93 8.93 4.37 -12.35
N VAL A 94 8.93 3.57 -13.42
CA VAL A 94 8.28 2.25 -13.43
C VAL A 94 8.95 1.32 -12.42
N ILE A 95 10.28 1.24 -12.44
CA ILE A 95 11.04 0.40 -11.49
C ILE A 95 10.79 0.86 -10.06
N LEU A 96 10.90 2.16 -9.78
CA LEU A 96 10.69 2.69 -8.44
C LEU A 96 9.28 2.42 -7.92
N ALA A 97 8.27 2.57 -8.77
CA ALA A 97 6.89 2.30 -8.38
C ALA A 97 6.66 0.81 -8.09
N GLN A 98 7.23 -0.09 -8.90
CA GLN A 98 7.19 -1.53 -8.64
C GLN A 98 7.85 -1.89 -7.32
N ASP A 99 9.06 -1.38 -7.06
CA ASP A 99 9.76 -1.60 -5.80
C ASP A 99 8.93 -1.12 -4.58
N MET A 100 8.22 0.01 -4.72
CA MET A 100 7.33 0.52 -3.68
C MET A 100 6.09 -0.36 -3.50
N GLU A 101 5.43 -0.77 -4.58
CA GLU A 101 4.26 -1.66 -4.56
C GLU A 101 4.61 -2.99 -3.86
N ASP A 102 5.77 -3.58 -4.19
CA ASP A 102 6.26 -4.82 -3.58
C ASP A 102 6.63 -4.64 -2.10
N ALA A 103 7.37 -3.58 -1.77
CA ALA A 103 7.77 -3.30 -0.39
C ALA A 103 6.57 -3.03 0.52
N LEU A 104 5.52 -2.40 -0.03
CA LEU A 104 4.31 -1.97 0.67
C LEU A 104 3.14 -2.93 0.49
N ASN A 105 3.41 -4.18 0.08
CA ASN A 105 2.39 -5.21 -0.01
C ASN A 105 1.54 -5.27 1.29
N PRO A 106 0.22 -5.07 1.22
CA PRO A 106 -0.64 -4.88 2.39
C PRO A 106 -0.52 -6.00 3.43
N ASN A 107 -0.54 -7.25 2.98
CA ASN A 107 -0.45 -8.40 3.87
C ASN A 107 0.91 -8.43 4.59
N SER A 108 2.00 -8.24 3.83
CA SER A 108 3.34 -8.26 4.40
C SER A 108 3.54 -7.16 5.43
N VAL A 109 3.07 -5.94 5.15
CA VAL A 109 3.21 -4.78 6.04
C VAL A 109 2.38 -4.98 7.30
N CYS A 110 1.11 -5.39 7.17
CA CYS A 110 0.24 -5.55 8.32
C CYS A 110 0.64 -6.71 9.23
N VAL A 111 1.27 -7.76 8.68
CA VAL A 111 1.90 -8.83 9.49
C VAL A 111 3.16 -8.31 10.18
N ARG A 112 4.05 -7.62 9.48
CA ARG A 112 5.29 -7.05 10.07
C ARG A 112 5.02 -6.02 11.16
N ALA A 113 3.95 -5.24 11.01
CA ALA A 113 3.50 -4.27 12.00
C ALA A 113 2.61 -4.88 13.09
N HIS A 114 2.46 -6.21 13.13
CA HIS A 114 1.70 -6.96 14.13
C HIS A 114 0.19 -6.62 14.21
N PHE A 115 -0.37 -5.96 13.19
CA PHE A 115 -1.83 -5.78 13.06
C PHE A 115 -2.53 -7.06 12.65
N CYS A 116 -1.87 -7.86 11.82
CA CYS A 116 -2.33 -9.17 11.38
C CYS A 116 -1.45 -10.28 11.96
N LYS A 117 -2.06 -11.42 12.30
CA LYS A 117 -1.29 -12.62 12.61
C LYS A 117 -0.70 -13.18 11.32
N MET A 118 0.51 -13.71 11.41
CA MET A 118 1.11 -14.48 10.33
C MET A 118 0.27 -15.74 10.14
N ASN A 119 -0.52 -15.79 9.06
CA ASN A 119 -1.35 -16.95 8.78
C ASN A 119 -0.43 -18.12 8.45
N ALA A 120 -0.23 -19.04 9.40
CA ALA A 120 0.44 -20.33 9.16
C ALA A 120 -0.40 -21.27 8.26
N SER A 121 -1.51 -20.80 7.70
CA SER A 121 -2.45 -21.60 6.92
C SER A 121 -3.09 -20.79 5.80
N ASN A 122 -2.52 -20.91 4.61
CA ASN A 122 -3.24 -20.78 3.36
C ASN A 122 -4.26 -21.92 3.25
N ASN A 123 -5.37 -21.87 4.00
CA ASN A 123 -6.47 -22.85 3.95
C ASN A 123 -7.81 -22.23 4.45
N ARG A 124 -8.14 -21.00 4.03
CA ARG A 124 -9.51 -20.45 4.17
C ARG A 124 -10.19 -20.26 2.82
N THR A 125 -10.03 -21.23 1.94
CA THR A 125 -10.90 -21.43 0.77
C THR A 125 -11.67 -22.73 0.93
N LYS A 126 -12.44 -22.86 2.02
CA LYS A 126 -13.51 -23.87 2.19
C LYS A 126 -14.18 -23.65 3.54
N HIS A 127 -15.02 -22.64 3.68
CA HIS A 127 -16.09 -22.66 4.71
C HIS A 127 -17.26 -21.70 4.45
N THR A 128 -17.35 -21.08 3.27
CA THR A 128 -18.52 -20.27 2.87
C THR A 128 -19.08 -20.71 1.51
N ALA A 129 -19.21 -22.03 1.32
CA ALA A 129 -19.94 -22.62 0.19
C ALA A 129 -20.63 -23.94 0.59
N GLN A 130 -21.10 -24.05 1.84
CA GLN A 130 -21.88 -25.22 2.29
C GLN A 130 -23.01 -24.83 3.25
N SER A 131 -23.73 -23.77 2.91
CA SER A 131 -25.03 -23.43 3.49
C SER A 131 -26.00 -23.00 2.39
N LEU A 132 -26.11 -23.78 1.32
CA LEU A 132 -27.15 -23.67 0.29
C LEU A 132 -27.26 -24.98 -0.50
N SER A 133 -27.48 -26.09 0.20
CA SER A 133 -28.03 -27.31 -0.41
C SER A 133 -28.54 -28.25 0.69
N SER A 134 -29.71 -27.95 1.24
CA SER A 134 -30.58 -28.87 1.99
C SER A 134 -31.87 -28.12 2.29
N ASN A 135 -32.70 -27.97 1.26
CA ASN A 135 -34.14 -27.69 1.35
C ASN A 135 -34.69 -27.94 -0.05
N ASN A 136 -34.79 -29.23 -0.42
CA ASN A 136 -35.64 -29.77 -1.47
C ASN A 136 -35.60 -31.30 -1.37
N LEU A 137 -36.35 -31.84 -0.40
CA LEU A 137 -37.27 -32.97 -0.62
C LEU A 137 -38.22 -33.09 0.57
#